data_AF-A0A7X7LPY1-F1
#
_entry.id   AF-A0A7X7LPY1-F1
#
_cell.length_a   1.000
_cell.length_b   1.000
_cell.length_c   1.000
_cell.angle_alpha   90.00
_cell.angle_beta   90.00
_cell.angle_gamma   90.00
#
_symmetry.space_group_name_H-M   'P 1'
#
loop_
_entity.id
_entity.type
_entity.pdbx_description
1 polymer ?
#
loop_
_entity_poly.entity_id
_entity_poly.type
_entity_poly.pdbx_seq_one_letter_code
_entity_poly.pdbx_strand_id
1 'polypeptide(L)'
;MKSKTTLLAVILAICLIFCSISSLYAVTPQELDEAVKATATNIYKTVKNPQVGSLGGEWAVLGLARSSFDVPDSYYEGYYKTVEEYVKACQGILHEKKYTEYSRVILGLTAAGYDPRNVAGYDLTLPLADFDHTIEQGINGPIWALIALDSINYPIPLNPDARIQADRELYIDEILRQELPGGGWNLTAGANGIIGPEEKADPEVTGMALQALAKYTDRADVKRAAEEALTCLSAMQNSDGGYTSWGGDNMESTVQVIVALTELGVALDDPRFVKKGQTLLDNLLTYWQADAGFKHTLAGGGNSQMSTEQGFYALAAAQRAQSGKSSLYRMNDAEKRAGAPHTVTDAFGLSGRHPDVKQTQILAATPDKAFTDISAHKNKSVIEALASRGIISGMGDAAFAPDKTMTRAEFASIVVRSLGLTPQSGTVFTDIPSSAWHAGYISTAASYGIVSGVGNGRYDPEGTITRQEAAVMVTGAAKLCGMDNQLSSAAIRDILAQFSDYVDAADWAQGSLAFCYQQNILDQSDLEIMPMEAIKRGEIAQMLFNMLTQAKLL
;
A
#
# COMPACT_ATOMS: atom_id res chain seq x y z
N MET A 1 9.90 51.03 59.35
CA MET A 1 10.38 49.76 58.75
C MET A 1 9.33 48.64 58.63
N LYS A 2 8.17 48.70 59.30
CA LYS A 2 7.15 47.63 59.22
C LYS A 2 6.18 47.68 58.02
N SER A 3 6.02 48.81 57.31
CA SER A 3 5.05 48.89 56.20
C SER A 3 5.63 48.53 54.82
N LYS A 4 6.96 48.52 54.64
CA LYS A 4 7.58 48.13 53.37
C LYS A 4 7.66 46.61 53.18
N THR A 5 7.72 45.85 54.26
CA THR A 5 7.74 44.38 54.24
C THR A 5 6.36 43.77 53.95
N THR A 6 5.27 44.39 54.40
CA THR A 6 3.92 43.92 54.11
C THR A 6 3.52 44.17 52.65
N LEU A 7 3.93 45.30 52.07
CA LEU A 7 3.67 45.59 50.65
C LEU A 7 4.46 44.67 49.72
N LEU A 8 5.71 44.32 50.10
CA LEU A 8 6.52 43.38 49.33
C LEU A 8 5.98 41.93 49.41
N ALA A 9 5.45 41.52 50.57
CA ALA A 9 4.81 40.21 50.73
C ALA A 9 3.48 40.09 49.98
N VAL A 10 2.70 41.17 49.89
CA VAL A 10 1.46 41.20 49.10
C VAL A 10 1.75 41.26 47.59
N ILE A 11 2.80 41.96 47.15
CA ILE A 11 3.23 41.94 45.75
C ILE A 11 3.82 40.58 45.36
N LEU A 12 4.57 39.92 46.25
CA LEU A 12 5.08 38.56 46.00
C LEU A 12 3.94 37.52 45.99
N ALA A 13 2.93 37.67 46.83
CA ALA A 13 1.73 36.82 46.82
C ALA A 13 0.86 37.07 45.58
N ILE A 14 0.75 38.30 45.09
CA ILE A 14 0.03 38.62 43.84
C ILE A 14 0.84 38.17 42.61
N CYS A 15 2.18 38.22 42.62
CA CYS A 15 3.02 37.63 41.58
C CYS A 15 3.01 36.09 41.60
N LEU A 16 2.79 35.46 42.76
CA LEU A 16 2.59 34.00 42.87
C LEU A 16 1.15 33.57 42.53
N ILE A 17 0.18 34.48 42.57
CA ILE A 17 -1.20 34.26 42.10
C ILE A 17 -1.35 34.58 40.60
N PHE A 18 -0.39 35.30 40.00
CA PHE A 18 -0.25 35.48 38.54
C PHE A 18 0.75 34.52 37.87
N CYS A 19 1.36 33.60 38.62
CA CYS A 19 1.70 32.27 38.07
C CYS A 19 0.43 31.41 38.09
N SER A 20 -0.62 31.92 37.45
CA SER A 20 -1.74 31.12 37.00
C SER A 20 -1.16 30.06 36.07
N ILE A 21 -1.02 28.86 36.63
CA ILE A 21 -1.31 27.57 35.98
C ILE A 21 -1.30 27.76 34.46
N SER A 22 -0.13 27.59 33.85
CA SER A 22 -0.12 27.17 32.46
C SER A 22 -0.81 25.82 32.45
N SER A 23 -2.14 25.81 32.32
CA SER A 23 -2.84 24.68 31.74
C SER A 23 -2.15 24.52 30.39
N LEU A 24 -1.21 23.58 30.30
CA LEU A 24 -0.80 23.04 29.01
C LEU A 24 -2.09 22.41 28.48
N TYR A 25 -2.81 23.18 27.67
CA TYR A 25 -4.15 22.82 27.24
C TYR A 25 -4.06 21.58 26.36
N ALA A 26 -4.93 20.61 26.64
CA ALA A 26 -5.22 19.53 25.71
C ALA A 26 -5.63 20.14 24.35
N VAL A 27 -5.24 19.49 23.25
CA VAL A 27 -5.62 19.86 21.87
C VAL A 27 -7.07 20.31 21.82
N THR A 28 -7.29 21.55 21.42
CA THR A 28 -8.62 22.13 21.29
C THR A 28 -9.34 21.59 20.06
N PRO A 29 -10.69 21.64 20.01
CA PRO A 29 -11.45 21.32 18.80
C PRO A 29 -10.95 22.07 17.56
N GLN A 30 -10.59 23.35 17.72
CA GLN A 30 -10.09 24.16 16.62
C GLN A 30 -8.73 23.68 16.11
N GLU A 31 -7.78 23.38 17.01
CA GLU A 31 -6.46 22.85 16.61
C GLU A 31 -6.59 21.48 15.92
N LEU A 32 -7.51 20.63 16.38
CA LEU A 32 -7.82 19.36 15.72
C LEU A 32 -8.37 19.57 14.30
N ASP A 33 -9.34 20.46 14.12
CA ASP A 33 -9.91 20.79 12.81
C ASP A 33 -8.86 21.39 11.86
N GLU A 34 -7.97 22.23 12.36
CA GLU A 34 -6.85 22.80 11.61
C GLU A 34 -5.88 21.69 11.16
N ALA A 35 -5.52 20.77 12.06
CA ALA A 35 -4.64 19.65 11.76
C ALA A 35 -5.27 18.69 10.74
N VAL A 36 -6.57 18.37 10.87
CA VAL A 36 -7.33 17.56 9.91
C VAL A 36 -7.31 18.22 8.53
N LYS A 37 -7.68 19.51 8.45
CA LYS A 37 -7.79 20.23 7.17
C LYS A 37 -6.45 20.33 6.44
N ALA A 38 -5.39 20.67 7.17
CA ALA A 38 -4.05 20.79 6.60
C ALA A 38 -3.51 19.44 6.11
N THR A 39 -3.67 18.39 6.92
CA THR A 39 -3.21 17.03 6.56
C THR A 39 -4.01 16.47 5.39
N ALA A 40 -5.34 16.64 5.38
CA ALA A 40 -6.21 16.28 4.25
C ALA A 40 -5.79 16.99 2.96
N THR A 41 -5.50 18.30 3.06
CA THR A 41 -5.04 19.10 1.92
C THR A 41 -3.70 18.59 1.37
N ASN A 42 -2.78 18.18 2.25
CA ASN A 42 -1.51 17.58 1.84
C ASN A 42 -1.75 16.24 1.14
N ILE A 43 -2.48 15.30 1.78
CA ILE A 43 -2.75 13.97 1.23
C ILE A 43 -3.49 14.05 -0.11
N TYR A 44 -4.51 14.90 -0.23
CA TYR A 44 -5.23 15.08 -1.49
C TYR A 44 -4.33 15.62 -2.62
N LYS A 45 -3.31 16.43 -2.28
CA LYS A 45 -2.33 16.94 -3.25
C LYS A 45 -1.28 15.90 -3.64
N THR A 46 -0.84 15.06 -2.70
CA THR A 46 0.27 14.11 -2.89
C THR A 46 -0.20 12.74 -3.39
N VAL A 47 -1.38 12.29 -2.97
CA VAL A 47 -2.01 11.03 -3.35
C VAL A 47 -3.18 11.29 -4.31
N LYS A 48 -2.89 11.87 -5.48
CA LYS A 48 -3.92 12.24 -6.47
C LYS A 48 -4.62 11.05 -7.12
N ASN A 49 -3.89 9.94 -7.28
CA ASN A 49 -4.37 8.72 -7.93
C ASN A 49 -4.10 7.54 -6.99
N PRO A 50 -4.99 7.29 -6.00
CA PRO A 50 -4.78 6.22 -5.04
C PRO A 50 -4.63 4.86 -5.72
N GLN A 51 -3.65 4.07 -5.28
CA GLN A 51 -3.36 2.74 -5.79
C GLN A 51 -3.79 1.66 -4.79
N VAL A 52 -3.93 0.41 -5.24
CA VAL A 52 -4.11 -0.71 -4.32
C VAL A 52 -2.76 -1.03 -3.69
N GLY A 53 -2.59 -0.72 -2.40
CA GLY A 53 -1.31 -0.89 -1.74
C GLY A 53 -1.22 -0.22 -0.36
N SER A 54 -0.24 -0.64 0.44
CA SER A 54 -0.06 -0.16 1.82
C SER A 54 0.37 1.31 1.96
N LEU A 55 0.71 1.98 0.85
CA LEU A 55 1.16 3.38 0.77
C LEU A 55 0.47 4.07 -0.41
N GLY A 56 0.00 5.30 -0.23
CA GLY A 56 -0.63 6.07 -1.31
C GLY A 56 -1.92 5.44 -1.82
N GLY A 57 -2.60 4.70 -0.95
CA GLY A 57 -3.75 3.87 -1.30
C GLY A 57 -4.89 4.01 -0.29
N GLU A 58 -5.28 2.88 0.31
CA GLU A 58 -6.49 2.78 1.12
C GLU A 58 -6.51 3.67 2.36
N TRP A 59 -5.37 3.90 3.02
CA TRP A 59 -5.31 4.71 4.24
C TRP A 59 -5.55 6.20 3.95
N ALA A 60 -5.00 6.69 2.83
CA ALA A 60 -5.30 8.03 2.33
C ALA A 60 -6.80 8.17 2.00
N VAL A 61 -7.37 7.20 1.28
CA VAL A 61 -8.80 7.20 0.91
C VAL A 61 -9.69 7.15 2.15
N LEU A 62 -9.37 6.28 3.12
CA LEU A 62 -10.08 6.17 4.39
C LEU A 62 -10.06 7.49 5.15
N GLY A 63 -8.88 8.07 5.37
CA GLY A 63 -8.75 9.34 6.09
C GLY A 63 -9.54 10.45 5.41
N LEU A 64 -9.43 10.56 4.08
CA LEU A 64 -10.12 11.60 3.30
C LEU A 64 -11.63 11.45 3.41
N ALA A 65 -12.16 10.26 3.12
CA ALA A 65 -13.59 9.97 3.14
C ALA A 65 -14.23 10.05 4.53
N ARG A 66 -13.44 9.87 5.60
CA ARG A 66 -13.94 9.88 6.98
C ARG A 66 -13.72 11.22 7.69
N SER A 67 -12.92 12.12 7.12
CA SER A 67 -12.69 13.48 7.63
C SER A 67 -13.83 14.45 7.30
N SER A 68 -13.74 15.70 7.81
CA SER A 68 -14.61 16.81 7.39
C SER A 68 -14.15 17.51 6.10
N PHE A 69 -13.10 17.03 5.44
CA PHE A 69 -12.56 17.65 4.23
C PHE A 69 -13.42 17.28 3.02
N ASP A 70 -13.82 18.28 2.24
CA ASP A 70 -14.64 18.10 1.04
C ASP A 70 -13.78 17.59 -0.13
N VAL A 71 -14.00 16.34 -0.53
CA VAL A 71 -13.26 15.67 -1.60
C VAL A 71 -14.21 15.42 -2.77
N PRO A 72 -13.86 15.85 -4.00
CA PRO A 72 -14.71 15.62 -5.15
C PRO A 72 -14.97 14.14 -5.42
N ASP A 73 -16.18 13.78 -5.83
CA ASP A 73 -16.57 12.41 -6.19
C ASP A 73 -15.61 11.77 -7.20
N SER A 74 -15.06 12.56 -8.13
CA SER A 74 -14.11 12.09 -9.15
C SER A 74 -12.83 11.49 -8.57
N TYR A 75 -12.44 11.85 -7.35
CA TYR A 75 -11.33 11.23 -6.63
C TYR A 75 -11.65 9.78 -6.27
N TYR A 76 -12.83 9.56 -5.70
CA TYR A 76 -13.31 8.23 -5.29
C TYR A 76 -13.67 7.35 -6.48
N GLU A 77 -14.23 7.93 -7.55
CA GLU A 77 -14.41 7.25 -8.84
C GLU A 77 -13.06 6.82 -9.43
N GLY A 78 -12.04 7.69 -9.36
CA GLY A 78 -10.68 7.37 -9.79
C GLY A 78 -10.09 6.20 -9.00
N TYR A 79 -10.23 6.20 -7.67
CA TYR A 79 -9.81 5.09 -6.82
C TYR A 79 -10.56 3.80 -7.14
N TYR A 80 -11.89 3.84 -7.24
CA TYR A 80 -12.70 2.66 -7.59
C TYR A 80 -12.26 2.04 -8.91
N LYS A 81 -11.99 2.88 -9.93
CA LYS A 81 -11.47 2.41 -11.22
C LYS A 81 -10.10 1.72 -11.08
N THR A 82 -9.18 2.28 -10.30
CA THR A 82 -7.89 1.63 -10.02
C THR A 82 -8.08 0.27 -9.37
N VAL A 83 -8.98 0.17 -8.40
CA VAL A 83 -9.29 -1.09 -7.70
C VAL A 83 -9.92 -2.09 -8.68
N GLU A 84 -10.87 -1.67 -9.52
CA GLU A 84 -11.50 -2.52 -10.52
C GLU A 84 -10.49 -3.08 -11.53
N GLU A 85 -9.59 -2.24 -12.04
CA GLU A 85 -8.50 -2.62 -12.94
C GLU A 85 -7.55 -3.62 -12.26
N TYR A 86 -7.18 -3.37 -11.00
CA TYR A 86 -6.30 -4.24 -10.22
C TYR A 86 -6.94 -5.62 -9.95
N VAL A 87 -8.20 -5.63 -9.46
CA VAL A 87 -8.96 -6.86 -9.17
C VAL A 87 -9.14 -7.71 -10.43
N LYS A 88 -9.43 -7.07 -11.57
CA LYS A 88 -9.52 -7.76 -12.86
C LYS A 88 -8.17 -8.34 -13.27
N ALA A 89 -7.08 -7.59 -13.10
CA ALA A 89 -5.74 -8.03 -13.46
C ALA A 89 -5.25 -9.22 -12.62
N CYS A 90 -5.63 -9.28 -11.33
CA CYS A 90 -5.30 -10.39 -10.43
C CYS A 90 -6.38 -11.48 -10.36
N GLN A 91 -7.41 -11.41 -11.23
CA GLN A 91 -8.52 -12.37 -11.28
C GLN A 91 -9.22 -12.57 -9.94
N GLY A 92 -9.39 -11.50 -9.16
CA GLY A 92 -10.00 -11.54 -7.83
C GLY A 92 -9.08 -12.01 -6.70
N ILE A 93 -7.88 -12.52 -7.01
CA ILE A 93 -6.92 -13.01 -6.00
C ILE A 93 -5.95 -11.88 -5.68
N LEU A 94 -6.27 -11.04 -4.68
CA LEU A 94 -5.40 -9.92 -4.30
C LEU A 94 -4.08 -10.39 -3.69
N HIS A 95 -4.11 -11.49 -2.94
CA HIS A 95 -2.90 -12.15 -2.43
C HIS A 95 -3.19 -13.59 -2.00
N GLU A 96 -2.24 -14.51 -2.22
CA GLU A 96 -2.39 -15.93 -1.85
C GLU A 96 -2.26 -16.23 -0.34
N LYS A 97 -1.66 -15.32 0.44
CA LYS A 97 -1.37 -15.51 1.88
C LYS A 97 -1.72 -14.29 2.73
N LYS A 98 -1.57 -13.09 2.16
CA LYS A 98 -1.85 -11.87 2.90
C LYS A 98 -3.30 -11.45 2.77
N TYR A 99 -4.20 -12.11 3.49
CA TYR A 99 -5.64 -11.83 3.41
C TYR A 99 -6.03 -10.45 3.98
N THR A 100 -5.13 -9.79 4.71
CA THR A 100 -5.23 -8.39 5.10
C THR A 100 -5.28 -7.43 3.89
N GLU A 101 -4.81 -7.85 2.71
CA GLU A 101 -4.96 -7.09 1.47
C GLU A 101 -6.45 -6.93 1.10
N TYR A 102 -7.26 -7.99 1.26
CA TYR A 102 -8.72 -7.90 1.07
C TYR A 102 -9.34 -6.97 2.10
N SER A 103 -8.99 -7.13 3.38
CA SER A 103 -9.50 -6.27 4.46
C SER A 103 -9.23 -4.79 4.18
N ARG A 104 -8.01 -4.46 3.75
CA ARG A 104 -7.61 -3.08 3.45
C ARG A 104 -8.44 -2.51 2.30
N VAL A 105 -8.56 -3.22 1.18
CA VAL A 105 -9.35 -2.79 0.01
C VAL A 105 -10.84 -2.67 0.35
N ILE A 106 -11.40 -3.60 1.13
CA ILE A 106 -12.78 -3.52 1.63
C ILE A 106 -13.00 -2.21 2.40
N LEU A 107 -12.07 -1.85 3.30
CA LEU A 107 -12.18 -0.61 4.08
C LEU A 107 -12.08 0.64 3.20
N GLY A 108 -11.14 0.67 2.26
CA GLY A 108 -11.00 1.78 1.31
C GLY A 108 -12.25 1.98 0.46
N LEU A 109 -12.78 0.90 -0.14
CA LEU A 109 -13.99 0.92 -0.95
C LEU A 109 -15.21 1.33 -0.13
N THR A 110 -15.39 0.75 1.05
CA THR A 110 -16.53 1.06 1.93
C THR A 110 -16.51 2.53 2.37
N ALA A 111 -15.33 3.05 2.73
CA ALA A 111 -15.18 4.46 3.08
C ALA A 111 -15.49 5.38 1.90
N ALA A 112 -15.01 5.02 0.70
CA ALA A 112 -15.30 5.73 -0.55
C ALA A 112 -16.76 5.58 -1.02
N GLY A 113 -17.55 4.70 -0.39
CA GLY A 113 -18.97 4.53 -0.67
C GLY A 113 -19.33 3.40 -1.64
N TYR A 114 -18.36 2.57 -2.02
CA TYR A 114 -18.54 1.45 -2.96
C TYR A 114 -18.73 0.12 -2.24
N ASP A 115 -19.45 -0.79 -2.89
CA ASP A 115 -19.70 -2.15 -2.38
C ASP A 115 -18.57 -3.10 -2.82
N PRO A 116 -17.75 -3.63 -1.90
CA PRO A 116 -16.64 -4.52 -2.23
C PRO A 116 -17.08 -5.92 -2.64
N ARG A 117 -18.38 -6.26 -2.53
CA ARG A 117 -18.91 -7.58 -2.89
C ARG A 117 -19.14 -7.77 -4.38
N ASN A 118 -18.97 -6.71 -5.18
CA ASN A 118 -19.06 -6.79 -6.63
C ASN A 118 -18.11 -5.78 -7.28
N VAL A 119 -16.84 -6.15 -7.35
CA VAL A 119 -15.77 -5.36 -7.98
C VAL A 119 -15.22 -6.18 -9.14
N ALA A 120 -15.34 -5.67 -10.36
CA ALA A 120 -14.96 -6.42 -11.58
C ALA A 120 -15.58 -7.84 -11.67
N GLY A 121 -16.75 -8.07 -11.04
CA GLY A 121 -17.39 -9.38 -10.96
C GLY A 121 -16.92 -10.30 -9.82
N TYR A 122 -16.08 -9.81 -8.92
CA TYR A 122 -15.56 -10.55 -7.77
C TYR A 122 -16.14 -10.02 -6.44
N ASP A 123 -16.39 -10.92 -5.51
CA ASP A 123 -16.75 -10.60 -4.13
C ASP A 123 -15.48 -10.59 -3.27
N LEU A 124 -14.99 -9.40 -2.91
CA LEU A 124 -13.77 -9.26 -2.12
C LEU A 124 -13.94 -9.65 -0.66
N THR A 125 -15.18 -9.89 -0.19
CA THR A 125 -15.45 -10.42 1.16
C THR A 125 -15.36 -11.94 1.21
N LEU A 126 -15.47 -12.63 0.06
CA LEU A 126 -15.41 -14.10 -0.03
C LEU A 126 -14.10 -14.71 0.48
N PRO A 127 -12.92 -14.14 0.22
CA PRO A 127 -11.68 -14.65 0.80
C PRO A 127 -11.67 -14.61 2.34
N LEU A 128 -12.30 -13.61 2.95
CA LEU A 128 -12.43 -13.52 4.42
C LEU A 128 -13.40 -14.55 5.02
N ALA A 129 -14.03 -15.39 4.20
CA ALA A 129 -14.77 -16.57 4.64
C ALA A 129 -13.89 -17.83 4.78
N ASP A 130 -12.62 -17.78 4.38
CA ASP A 130 -11.64 -18.84 4.65
C ASP A 130 -10.86 -18.52 5.93
N PHE A 131 -11.20 -19.22 7.01
CA PHE A 131 -10.62 -18.97 8.32
C PHE A 131 -9.11 -19.27 8.33
N ASP A 132 -8.70 -20.38 7.72
CA ASP A 132 -7.31 -20.83 7.76
C ASP A 132 -6.38 -19.85 7.06
N HIS A 133 -6.73 -19.48 5.83
CA HIS A 133 -5.94 -18.51 5.07
C HIS A 133 -5.93 -17.14 5.74
N THR A 134 -7.04 -16.75 6.39
CA THR A 134 -7.10 -15.48 7.10
C THR A 134 -6.12 -15.45 8.28
N ILE A 135 -5.99 -16.53 9.06
CA ILE A 135 -5.11 -16.58 10.23
C ILE A 135 -3.63 -16.87 9.91
N GLU A 136 -3.27 -17.17 8.65
CA GLU A 136 -1.86 -17.44 8.26
C GLU A 136 -0.90 -16.29 8.57
N GLN A 137 -1.41 -15.05 8.62
CA GLN A 137 -0.63 -13.87 8.99
C GLN A 137 -0.53 -13.63 10.51
N GLY A 138 -0.95 -14.60 11.33
CA GLY A 138 -1.10 -14.43 12.76
C GLY A 138 -2.24 -13.46 13.10
N ILE A 139 -2.15 -12.83 14.27
CA ILE A 139 -3.22 -12.00 14.85
C ILE A 139 -3.72 -10.86 13.94
N ASN A 140 -2.89 -10.37 13.02
CA ASN A 140 -3.28 -9.33 12.06
C ASN A 140 -4.44 -9.78 11.16
N GLY A 141 -4.47 -11.05 10.76
CA GLY A 141 -5.51 -11.63 9.93
C GLY A 141 -6.92 -11.44 10.52
N PRO A 142 -7.24 -12.07 11.66
CA PRO A 142 -8.57 -11.98 12.28
C PRO A 142 -8.92 -10.55 12.71
N ILE A 143 -7.95 -9.75 13.18
CA ILE A 143 -8.17 -8.33 13.52
C ILE A 143 -8.71 -7.56 12.31
N TRP A 144 -7.98 -7.57 11.20
CA TRP A 144 -8.37 -6.80 10.03
C TRP A 144 -9.58 -7.40 9.31
N ALA A 145 -9.77 -8.71 9.38
CA ALA A 145 -10.99 -9.35 8.87
C ALA A 145 -12.24 -8.83 9.59
N LEU A 146 -12.25 -8.79 10.92
CA LEU A 146 -13.36 -8.23 11.69
C LEU A 146 -13.57 -6.75 11.41
N ILE A 147 -12.51 -5.93 11.44
CA ILE A 147 -12.63 -4.49 11.15
C ILE A 147 -13.26 -4.26 9.76
N ALA A 148 -12.82 -4.99 8.74
CA ALA A 148 -13.34 -4.88 7.39
C ALA A 148 -14.81 -5.35 7.29
N LEU A 149 -15.12 -6.55 7.76
CA LEU A 149 -16.46 -7.13 7.71
C LEU A 149 -17.47 -6.32 8.52
N ASP A 150 -17.04 -5.76 9.64
CA ASP A 150 -17.91 -4.98 10.51
C ASP A 150 -18.09 -3.55 10.08
N SER A 151 -17.31 -3.07 9.09
CA SER A 151 -17.36 -1.66 8.70
C SER A 151 -18.78 -1.18 8.40
N ILE A 152 -19.57 -1.99 7.69
CA ILE A 152 -21.03 -1.84 7.55
C ILE A 152 -21.81 -3.13 7.87
N ASN A 153 -21.22 -4.02 8.67
CA ASN A 153 -21.79 -5.33 9.00
C ASN A 153 -22.07 -6.19 7.75
N TYR A 154 -21.06 -6.33 6.89
CA TYR A 154 -21.10 -7.24 5.75
C TYR A 154 -21.43 -8.67 6.21
N PRO A 155 -22.30 -9.39 5.47
CA PRO A 155 -22.42 -10.82 5.66
C PRO A 155 -21.08 -11.49 5.28
N ILE A 156 -20.70 -12.52 6.02
CA ILE A 156 -19.61 -13.40 5.60
C ILE A 156 -20.24 -14.40 4.62
N PRO A 157 -19.84 -14.40 3.34
CA PRO A 157 -20.43 -15.31 2.36
C PRO A 157 -20.00 -16.76 2.63
N LEU A 158 -20.75 -17.71 2.06
CA LEU A 158 -20.35 -19.11 2.06
C LEU A 158 -19.21 -19.31 1.06
N ASN A 159 -18.06 -19.79 1.54
CA ASN A 159 -16.93 -20.15 0.69
C ASN A 159 -16.82 -21.68 0.61
N PRO A 160 -17.20 -22.31 -0.52
CA PRO A 160 -17.13 -23.76 -0.67
C PRO A 160 -15.70 -24.30 -0.70
N ASP A 161 -14.72 -23.45 -0.98
CA ASP A 161 -13.30 -23.82 -1.08
C ASP A 161 -12.58 -23.70 0.28
N ALA A 162 -13.20 -23.02 1.25
CA ALA A 162 -12.65 -22.87 2.60
C ALA A 162 -12.66 -24.22 3.33
N ARG A 163 -11.48 -24.64 3.82
CA ARG A 163 -11.36 -25.84 4.67
C ARG A 163 -12.10 -25.64 6.00
N ILE A 164 -11.96 -24.45 6.58
CA ILE A 164 -12.73 -23.99 7.73
C ILE A 164 -13.46 -22.72 7.31
N GLN A 165 -14.78 -22.82 7.21
CA GLN A 165 -15.65 -21.66 6.99
C GLN A 165 -15.53 -20.72 8.19
N ALA A 166 -15.10 -19.48 7.94
CA ALA A 166 -15.03 -18.45 8.96
C ALA A 166 -16.42 -17.93 9.33
N ASP A 167 -16.54 -17.51 10.57
CA ASP A 167 -17.57 -16.60 11.06
C ASP A 167 -16.94 -15.57 12.01
N ARG A 168 -17.75 -14.64 12.52
CA ARG A 168 -17.28 -13.61 13.46
C ARG A 168 -16.78 -14.22 14.77
N GLU A 169 -17.44 -15.25 15.27
CA GLU A 169 -17.09 -15.88 16.54
C GLU A 169 -15.72 -16.54 16.46
N LEU A 170 -15.40 -17.22 15.36
CA LEU A 170 -14.08 -17.80 15.11
C LEU A 170 -12.97 -16.74 15.12
N TYR A 171 -13.19 -15.57 14.50
CA TYR A 171 -12.20 -14.50 14.53
C TYR A 171 -12.07 -13.86 15.92
N ILE A 172 -13.18 -13.66 16.64
CA ILE A 172 -13.16 -13.15 18.02
C ILE A 172 -12.40 -14.11 18.93
N ASP A 173 -12.75 -15.39 18.88
CA ASP A 173 -12.14 -16.43 19.70
C ASP A 173 -10.65 -16.60 19.37
N GLU A 174 -10.25 -16.46 18.10
CA GLU A 174 -8.85 -16.47 17.68
C GLU A 174 -8.04 -15.30 18.24
N ILE A 175 -8.62 -14.09 18.29
CA ILE A 175 -7.99 -12.92 18.92
C ILE A 175 -7.89 -13.16 20.43
N LEU A 176 -8.98 -13.58 21.09
CA LEU A 176 -8.98 -13.84 22.53
C LEU A 176 -8.01 -14.94 22.93
N ARG A 177 -7.83 -15.98 22.10
CA ARG A 177 -6.85 -17.06 22.34
C ARG A 177 -5.41 -16.55 22.40
N GLN A 178 -5.11 -15.47 21.68
CA GLN A 178 -3.78 -14.85 21.63
C GLN A 178 -3.58 -13.78 22.72
N GLU A 179 -4.56 -13.57 23.61
CA GLU A 179 -4.43 -12.64 24.74
C GLU A 179 -3.28 -13.05 25.67
N LEU A 180 -2.41 -12.10 26.00
CA LEU A 180 -1.28 -12.32 26.89
C LEU A 180 -1.66 -12.22 28.37
N PRO A 181 -0.95 -12.92 29.27
CA PRO A 181 -1.11 -12.72 30.71
C PRO A 181 -0.89 -11.25 31.10
N GLY A 182 -1.87 -10.67 31.81
CA GLY A 182 -1.83 -9.25 32.17
C GLY A 182 -2.52 -8.30 31.17
N GLY A 183 -3.12 -8.86 30.12
CA GLY A 183 -3.92 -8.14 29.13
C GLY A 183 -3.08 -7.65 27.95
N GLY A 184 -3.74 -7.51 26.81
CA GLY A 184 -3.12 -7.05 25.56
C GLY A 184 -2.56 -8.17 24.68
N TRP A 185 -1.98 -7.76 23.56
CA TRP A 185 -1.56 -8.62 22.46
C TRP A 185 -0.24 -8.16 21.85
N ASN A 186 0.43 -9.03 21.11
CA ASN A 186 1.62 -8.70 20.31
C ASN A 186 1.64 -9.53 19.01
N LEU A 187 2.64 -9.32 18.14
CA LEU A 187 2.76 -10.06 16.87
C LEU A 187 3.36 -11.48 17.02
N THR A 188 3.97 -11.80 18.16
CA THR A 188 4.78 -13.03 18.33
C THR A 188 4.07 -14.12 19.12
N ALA A 189 2.98 -13.80 19.80
CA ALA A 189 2.15 -14.75 20.51
C ALA A 189 1.20 -15.45 19.52
N GLY A 190 1.60 -16.63 19.03
CA GLY A 190 0.63 -17.53 18.38
C GLY A 190 0.95 -17.99 16.95
N ALA A 191 2.00 -17.48 16.30
CA ALA A 191 2.49 -18.11 15.07
C ALA A 191 3.13 -19.47 15.42
N ASN A 192 2.36 -20.56 15.28
CA ASN A 192 2.80 -21.94 15.50
C ASN A 192 3.20 -22.32 16.95
N GLY A 193 2.71 -21.60 17.96
CA GLY A 193 3.06 -21.87 19.36
C GLY A 193 4.53 -21.59 19.70
N ILE A 194 5.28 -20.91 18.83
CA ILE A 194 6.61 -20.41 19.13
C ILE A 194 6.46 -18.99 19.64
N ILE A 195 6.50 -18.88 20.96
CA ILE A 195 6.58 -17.63 21.71
C ILE A 195 7.92 -16.98 21.32
N GLY A 196 7.87 -15.83 20.62
CA GLY A 196 9.05 -14.99 20.44
C GLY A 196 9.62 -14.53 21.79
N PRO A 197 10.85 -14.00 21.86
CA PRO A 197 11.53 -13.70 23.12
C PRO A 197 10.85 -12.64 24.02
N GLU A 198 9.76 -12.02 23.56
CA GLU A 198 9.03 -10.99 24.30
C GLU A 198 7.59 -11.45 24.60
N GLU A 199 7.38 -11.98 25.80
CA GLU A 199 6.05 -12.31 26.36
C GLU A 199 5.26 -11.07 26.81
N LYS A 200 5.45 -9.93 26.13
CA LYS A 200 4.89 -8.64 26.54
C LYS A 200 3.92 -8.11 25.50
N ALA A 201 2.85 -7.49 25.98
CA ALA A 201 1.93 -6.75 25.13
C ALA A 201 2.65 -5.63 24.39
N ASP A 202 2.24 -5.41 23.15
CA ASP A 202 2.66 -4.33 22.29
C ASP A 202 1.50 -3.32 22.17
N PRO A 203 1.76 -1.99 22.30
CA PRO A 203 0.68 -1.02 22.35
C PRO A 203 -0.04 -0.86 21.00
N GLU A 204 0.66 -1.07 19.88
CA GLU A 204 0.10 -0.98 18.53
C GLU A 204 -0.88 -2.14 18.29
N VAL A 205 -0.42 -3.39 18.47
CA VAL A 205 -1.23 -4.59 18.29
C VAL A 205 -2.38 -4.64 19.29
N THR A 206 -2.13 -4.23 20.54
CA THR A 206 -3.19 -4.16 21.56
C THR A 206 -4.26 -3.15 21.18
N GLY A 207 -3.88 -1.98 20.66
CA GLY A 207 -4.82 -1.01 20.12
C GLY A 207 -5.64 -1.59 18.96
N MET A 208 -4.99 -2.25 18.00
CA MET A 208 -5.66 -2.88 16.86
C MET A 208 -6.65 -3.99 17.28
N ALA A 209 -6.28 -4.84 18.24
CA ALA A 209 -7.17 -5.88 18.77
C ALA A 209 -8.42 -5.27 19.43
N LEU A 210 -8.26 -4.18 20.20
CA LEU A 210 -9.37 -3.45 20.79
C LEU A 210 -10.30 -2.85 19.73
N GLN A 211 -9.76 -2.33 18.61
CA GLN A 211 -10.57 -1.81 17.50
C GLN A 211 -11.48 -2.90 16.92
N ALA A 212 -10.94 -4.10 16.68
CA ALA A 212 -11.71 -5.24 16.17
C ALA A 212 -12.78 -5.72 17.16
N LEU A 213 -12.43 -5.79 18.45
CA LEU A 213 -13.31 -6.30 19.50
C LEU A 213 -14.37 -5.30 19.98
N ALA A 214 -14.26 -4.01 19.62
CA ALA A 214 -15.07 -2.94 20.20
C ALA A 214 -16.60 -3.14 20.07
N LYS A 215 -17.05 -3.83 19.02
CA LYS A 215 -18.48 -4.14 18.79
C LYS A 215 -19.02 -5.30 19.61
N TYR A 216 -18.14 -6.09 20.22
CA TYR A 216 -18.47 -7.37 20.83
C TYR A 216 -18.38 -7.32 22.36
N THR A 217 -18.28 -6.13 22.95
CA THR A 217 -18.18 -5.94 24.41
C THR A 217 -19.45 -6.30 25.19
N ASP A 218 -20.53 -6.69 24.50
CA ASP A 218 -21.68 -7.35 25.10
C ASP A 218 -21.37 -8.81 25.50
N ARG A 219 -20.39 -9.46 24.85
CA ARG A 219 -19.83 -10.74 25.30
C ARG A 219 -18.96 -10.51 26.54
N ALA A 220 -19.18 -11.31 27.59
CA ALA A 220 -18.53 -11.11 28.88
C ALA A 220 -17.00 -11.32 28.83
N ASP A 221 -16.53 -12.28 28.05
CA ASP A 221 -15.10 -12.56 27.84
C ASP A 221 -14.40 -11.47 27.01
N VAL A 222 -15.04 -10.99 25.94
CA VAL A 222 -14.55 -9.83 25.17
C VAL A 222 -14.50 -8.58 26.05
N LYS A 223 -15.54 -8.32 26.84
CA LYS A 223 -15.56 -7.19 27.77
C LYS A 223 -14.41 -7.24 28.76
N ARG A 224 -14.18 -8.41 29.36
CA ARG A 224 -13.05 -8.63 30.28
C ARG A 224 -11.73 -8.34 29.58
N ALA A 225 -11.47 -8.95 28.42
CA ALA A 225 -10.23 -8.76 27.68
C ALA A 225 -10.03 -7.30 27.28
N ALA A 226 -11.10 -6.59 26.89
CA ALA A 226 -11.04 -5.17 26.57
C ALA A 226 -10.69 -4.31 27.79
N GLU A 227 -11.26 -4.58 28.97
CA GLU A 227 -10.96 -3.86 30.22
C GLU A 227 -9.52 -4.12 30.71
N GLU A 228 -9.03 -5.36 30.58
CA GLU A 228 -7.65 -5.73 30.90
C GLU A 228 -6.67 -5.06 29.94
N ALA A 229 -6.95 -5.07 28.63
CA ALA A 229 -6.13 -4.42 27.63
C ALA A 229 -6.10 -2.88 27.78
N LEU A 230 -7.22 -2.22 28.12
CA LEU A 230 -7.22 -0.78 28.42
C LEU A 230 -6.35 -0.45 29.65
N THR A 231 -6.37 -1.33 30.66
CA THR A 231 -5.53 -1.20 31.85
C THR A 231 -4.05 -1.38 31.49
N CYS A 232 -3.74 -2.38 30.67
CA CYS A 232 -2.40 -2.64 30.12
C CYS A 232 -1.87 -1.41 29.35
N LEU A 233 -2.63 -0.90 28.37
CA LEU A 233 -2.25 0.30 27.61
C LEU A 233 -2.04 1.53 28.50
N SER A 234 -2.94 1.79 29.45
CA SER A 234 -2.77 2.90 30.41
C SER A 234 -1.49 2.77 31.26
N ALA A 235 -1.04 1.55 31.55
CA ALA A 235 0.21 1.30 32.27
C ALA A 235 1.45 1.44 31.39
N MET A 236 1.34 1.14 30.09
CA MET A 236 2.41 1.26 29.10
C MET A 236 2.65 2.69 28.62
N GLN A 237 1.66 3.57 28.73
CA GLN A 237 1.73 4.93 28.19
C GLN A 237 2.83 5.76 28.87
N ASN A 238 3.62 6.43 28.04
CA ASN A 238 4.73 7.28 28.44
C ASN A 238 4.25 8.56 29.14
N SER A 239 5.17 9.21 29.86
CA SER A 239 4.81 10.42 30.61
C SER A 239 4.49 11.64 29.75
N ASP A 240 4.79 11.56 28.45
CA ASP A 240 4.48 12.57 27.43
C ASP A 240 3.15 12.30 26.69
N GLY A 241 2.40 11.29 27.13
CA GLY A 241 1.14 10.87 26.53
C GLY A 241 1.28 9.88 25.37
N GLY A 242 2.50 9.55 24.92
CA GLY A 242 2.74 8.62 23.82
C GLY A 242 3.02 7.18 24.24
N TYR A 243 3.61 6.40 23.32
CA TYR A 243 4.04 5.02 23.56
C TYR A 243 5.42 4.76 22.94
N THR A 244 6.15 3.85 23.58
CA THR A 244 7.39 3.27 23.03
C THR A 244 7.10 1.87 22.53
N SER A 245 7.51 1.55 21.31
CA SER A 245 7.53 0.17 20.80
C SER A 245 8.74 -0.04 19.87
N TRP A 246 9.18 -1.30 19.73
CA TRP A 246 10.29 -1.70 18.86
C TRP A 246 11.59 -0.88 19.01
N GLY A 247 11.89 -0.46 20.24
CA GLY A 247 13.12 0.26 20.58
C GLY A 247 13.06 1.79 20.40
N GLY A 248 11.89 2.37 20.11
CA GLY A 248 11.74 3.82 20.00
C GLY A 248 10.32 4.34 20.24
N ASP A 249 10.23 5.63 20.59
CA ASP A 249 8.96 6.35 20.66
C ASP A 249 8.46 6.58 19.22
N ASN A 250 7.21 6.21 18.97
CA ASN A 250 6.62 6.29 17.63
C ASN A 250 5.15 6.75 17.71
N MET A 251 4.68 7.36 16.62
CA MET A 251 3.30 7.84 16.55
C MET A 251 2.31 6.76 16.18
N GLU A 252 2.72 5.68 15.50
CA GLU A 252 1.86 4.59 15.05
C GLU A 252 1.17 3.88 16.21
N SER A 253 1.89 3.64 17.31
CA SER A 253 1.31 3.10 18.55
C SER A 253 0.27 4.05 19.15
N THR A 254 0.57 5.36 19.22
CA THR A 254 -0.38 6.38 19.70
C THR A 254 -1.63 6.46 18.81
N VAL A 255 -1.46 6.35 17.48
CA VAL A 255 -2.53 6.30 16.49
C VAL A 255 -3.47 5.13 16.76
N GLN A 256 -2.95 3.90 16.92
CA GLN A 256 -3.81 2.73 17.15
C GLN A 256 -4.62 2.84 18.45
N VAL A 257 -4.04 3.43 19.50
CA VAL A 257 -4.74 3.63 20.76
C VAL A 257 -5.83 4.70 20.65
N ILE A 258 -5.59 5.82 19.97
CA ILE A 258 -6.62 6.84 19.70
C ILE A 258 -7.82 6.20 18.98
N VAL A 259 -7.56 5.42 17.93
CA VAL A 259 -8.62 4.75 17.17
C VAL A 259 -9.34 3.72 18.05
N ALA A 260 -8.63 2.94 18.86
CA ALA A 260 -9.24 1.99 19.80
C ALA A 260 -10.19 2.67 20.79
N LEU A 261 -9.76 3.76 21.43
CA LEU A 261 -10.60 4.49 22.40
C LEU A 261 -11.86 5.02 21.73
N THR A 262 -11.74 5.62 20.56
CA THR A 262 -12.90 6.16 19.83
C THR A 262 -13.84 5.06 19.32
N GLU A 263 -13.34 3.90 18.91
CA GLU A 263 -14.16 2.73 18.53
C GLU A 263 -14.93 2.13 19.72
N LEU A 264 -14.33 2.17 20.93
CA LEU A 264 -14.93 1.74 22.19
C LEU A 264 -15.87 2.79 22.81
N GLY A 265 -15.90 4.00 22.27
CA GLY A 265 -16.65 5.13 22.85
C GLY A 265 -16.03 5.68 24.14
N VAL A 266 -14.74 5.43 24.38
CA VAL A 266 -13.97 6.00 25.49
C VAL A 266 -13.48 7.40 25.08
N ALA A 267 -13.67 8.38 25.96
CA ALA A 267 -13.26 9.75 25.70
C ALA A 267 -11.72 9.88 25.64
N LEU A 268 -11.21 10.75 24.77
CA LEU A 268 -9.75 10.94 24.62
C LEU A 268 -9.11 11.71 25.79
N ASP A 269 -9.92 12.30 26.66
CA ASP A 269 -9.53 12.89 27.94
C ASP A 269 -9.79 11.95 29.13
N ASP A 270 -10.07 10.66 28.89
CA ASP A 270 -10.20 9.66 29.95
C ASP A 270 -8.95 9.69 30.85
N PRO A 271 -9.10 9.87 32.18
CA PRO A 271 -7.96 10.03 33.09
C PRO A 271 -6.93 8.90 33.06
N ARG A 272 -7.32 7.70 32.61
CA ARG A 272 -6.39 6.58 32.41
C ARG A 272 -5.33 6.92 31.36
N PHE A 273 -5.69 7.71 30.35
CA PHE A 273 -4.87 8.02 29.18
C PHE A 273 -4.31 9.46 29.16
N VAL A 274 -4.40 10.18 30.28
CA VAL A 274 -3.81 11.50 30.46
C VAL A 274 -2.61 11.41 31.41
N LYS A 275 -1.39 11.66 30.91
CA LYS A 275 -0.15 11.55 31.69
C LYS A 275 0.49 12.92 31.82
N LYS A 276 0.70 13.37 33.07
CA LYS A 276 1.23 14.72 33.39
C LYS A 276 0.48 15.87 32.69
N GLY A 277 -0.82 15.70 32.45
CA GLY A 277 -1.66 16.67 31.75
C GLY A 277 -1.58 16.60 30.22
N GLN A 278 -0.82 15.65 29.66
CA GLN A 278 -0.73 15.41 28.22
C GLN A 278 -1.64 14.25 27.81
N THR A 279 -2.48 14.51 26.81
CA THR A 279 -3.35 13.54 26.14
C THR A 279 -2.61 12.81 25.01
N LEU A 280 -3.22 11.76 24.47
CA LEU A 280 -2.75 11.08 23.26
C LEU A 280 -2.69 12.03 22.05
N LEU A 281 -3.65 12.96 21.92
CA LEU A 281 -3.67 13.94 20.84
C LEU A 281 -2.55 14.96 20.98
N ASP A 282 -2.24 15.40 22.21
CA ASP A 282 -1.11 16.31 22.45
C ASP A 282 0.19 15.66 21.99
N ASN A 283 0.38 14.37 22.31
CA ASN A 283 1.53 13.60 21.86
C ASN A 283 1.54 13.46 20.33
N LEU A 284 0.44 13.03 19.71
CA LEU A 284 0.35 12.84 18.26
C LEU A 284 0.70 14.14 17.50
N LEU A 285 0.19 15.30 17.94
CA LEU A 285 0.47 16.57 17.27
C LEU A 285 1.94 17.03 17.42
N THR A 286 2.74 16.45 18.30
CA THR A 286 4.19 16.73 18.32
C THR A 286 4.92 16.20 17.08
N TYR A 287 4.35 15.19 16.40
CA TYR A 287 4.87 14.61 15.16
C TYR A 287 4.36 15.33 13.91
N TRP A 288 3.33 16.18 14.07
CA TRP A 288 2.66 16.86 12.97
C TRP A 288 3.42 18.11 12.51
N GLN A 289 3.46 18.29 11.20
CA GLN A 289 4.03 19.43 10.50
C GLN A 289 3.02 19.92 9.46
N ALA A 290 2.47 21.12 9.67
CA ALA A 290 1.34 21.62 8.88
C ALA A 290 1.50 21.50 7.35
N ASP A 291 2.71 21.71 6.82
CA ASP A 291 2.98 21.65 5.37
C ASP A 291 3.53 20.29 4.89
N ALA A 292 3.95 19.41 5.80
CA ALA A 292 4.70 18.19 5.48
C ALA A 292 4.04 16.88 5.98
N GLY A 293 2.92 16.96 6.69
CA GLY A 293 2.23 15.79 7.24
C GLY A 293 2.82 15.38 8.59
N PHE A 294 3.02 14.08 8.80
CA PHE A 294 3.55 13.53 10.04
C PHE A 294 4.94 12.91 9.86
N LYS A 295 5.78 13.09 10.88
CA LYS A 295 7.02 12.33 11.03
C LYS A 295 6.75 10.99 11.69
N HIS A 296 7.46 9.95 11.27
CA HIS A 296 7.46 8.65 11.97
C HIS A 296 8.07 8.75 13.38
N THR A 297 9.23 9.41 13.50
CA THR A 297 9.90 9.70 14.77
C THR A 297 10.28 11.18 14.87
N LEU A 298 10.39 11.73 16.08
CA LEU A 298 10.85 13.11 16.28
C LEU A 298 12.27 13.35 15.74
N ALA A 299 13.09 12.30 15.71
CA ALA A 299 14.44 12.31 15.14
C ALA A 299 14.47 12.33 13.60
N GLY A 300 13.33 12.13 12.92
CA GLY A 300 13.22 12.23 11.47
C GLY A 300 13.60 10.98 10.66
N GLY A 301 13.71 9.80 11.30
CA GLY A 301 13.83 8.52 10.59
C GLY A 301 12.46 7.87 10.35
N GLY A 302 12.33 7.07 9.29
CA GLY A 302 11.12 6.31 8.93
C GLY A 302 10.41 6.80 7.66
N ASN A 303 9.28 6.18 7.30
CA ASN A 303 8.49 6.53 6.12
C ASN A 303 7.42 7.58 6.46
N SER A 304 7.75 8.86 6.22
CA SER A 304 6.85 9.98 6.51
C SER A 304 5.50 9.93 5.77
N GLN A 305 5.40 9.23 4.63
CA GLN A 305 4.11 9.10 3.94
C GLN A 305 3.17 8.16 4.70
N MET A 306 3.65 6.98 5.12
CA MET A 306 2.84 6.07 5.94
C MET A 306 2.38 6.76 7.23
N SER A 307 3.32 7.41 7.91
CA SER A 307 3.02 8.14 9.15
C SER A 307 2.02 9.26 8.90
N THR A 308 2.10 9.95 7.77
CA THR A 308 1.10 10.98 7.40
C THR A 308 -0.29 10.37 7.19
N GLU A 309 -0.40 9.26 6.47
CA GLU A 309 -1.69 8.58 6.24
C GLU A 309 -2.28 8.02 7.54
N GLN A 310 -1.45 7.43 8.41
CA GLN A 310 -1.89 6.88 9.70
C GLN A 310 -2.27 7.95 10.72
N GLY A 311 -1.43 8.98 10.86
CA GLY A 311 -1.73 10.14 11.70
C GLY A 311 -3.02 10.82 11.24
N PHE A 312 -3.23 10.92 9.92
CA PHE A 312 -4.44 11.53 9.38
C PHE A 312 -5.73 10.77 9.74
N TYR A 313 -5.79 9.45 9.57
CA TYR A 313 -7.01 8.73 9.94
C TYR A 313 -7.26 8.76 11.46
N ALA A 314 -6.22 8.88 12.29
CA ALA A 314 -6.37 9.06 13.73
C ALA A 314 -6.98 10.44 14.06
N LEU A 315 -6.52 11.50 13.40
CA LEU A 315 -7.15 12.82 13.50
C LEU A 315 -8.62 12.78 13.04
N ALA A 316 -8.91 12.08 11.94
CA ALA A 316 -10.28 11.87 11.50
C ALA A 316 -11.11 11.11 12.55
N ALA A 317 -10.59 10.05 13.15
CA ALA A 317 -11.27 9.31 14.24
C ALA A 317 -11.60 10.23 15.44
N ALA A 318 -10.63 11.04 15.88
CA ALA A 318 -10.81 12.01 16.95
C ALA A 318 -11.86 13.08 16.60
N GLN A 319 -11.79 13.65 15.39
CA GLN A 319 -12.74 14.67 14.91
C GLN A 319 -14.17 14.12 14.85
N ARG A 320 -14.32 12.87 14.41
CA ARG A 320 -15.62 12.18 14.37
C ARG A 320 -16.18 11.95 15.77
N ALA A 321 -15.36 11.49 16.72
CA ALA A 321 -15.77 11.30 18.11
C ALA A 321 -16.22 12.63 18.75
N GLN A 322 -15.46 13.71 18.53
CA GLN A 322 -15.81 15.05 19.00
C GLN A 322 -17.13 15.57 18.40
N SER A 323 -17.38 15.24 17.12
CA SER A 323 -18.60 15.64 16.41
C SER A 323 -19.79 14.73 16.65
N GLY A 324 -19.67 13.69 17.49
CA GLY A 324 -20.72 12.69 17.73
C GLY A 324 -21.11 11.87 16.49
N LYS A 325 -20.22 11.79 15.50
CA LYS A 325 -20.40 10.92 14.32
C LYS A 325 -20.07 9.47 14.69
N SER A 326 -20.41 8.52 13.82
CA SER A 326 -19.94 7.15 14.01
C SER A 326 -18.40 7.10 14.00
N SER A 327 -17.83 6.09 14.63
CA SER A 327 -16.37 5.91 14.68
C SER A 327 -15.75 5.70 13.29
N LEU A 328 -14.41 5.68 13.22
CA LEU A 328 -13.66 5.63 11.96
C LEU A 328 -14.10 4.43 11.10
N TYR A 329 -14.13 3.25 11.70
CA TYR A 329 -14.45 2.00 11.02
C TYR A 329 -15.94 1.69 10.99
N ARG A 330 -16.80 2.35 11.78
CA ARG A 330 -18.27 2.19 11.66
C ARG A 330 -18.83 3.07 10.55
N MET A 331 -18.82 2.57 9.33
CA MET A 331 -19.10 3.33 8.10
C MET A 331 -20.57 3.29 7.65
N ASN A 332 -21.52 3.01 8.54
CA ASN A 332 -22.96 3.04 8.21
C ASN A 332 -23.45 4.42 7.75
N ASP A 333 -22.71 5.47 8.08
CA ASP A 333 -22.95 6.85 7.68
C ASP A 333 -22.10 7.30 6.48
N ALA A 334 -21.33 6.41 5.87
CA ALA A 334 -20.60 6.71 4.64
C ALA A 334 -21.58 6.97 3.50
N GLU A 335 -21.24 7.94 2.65
CA GLU A 335 -22.02 8.25 1.46
C GLU A 335 -22.02 7.06 0.52
N LYS A 336 -23.20 6.62 0.09
CA LYS A 336 -23.31 5.50 -0.85
C LYS A 336 -23.11 6.01 -2.27
N ARG A 337 -22.12 5.47 -2.96
CA ARG A 337 -21.91 5.68 -4.39
C ARG A 337 -22.34 4.40 -5.10
N ALA A 338 -23.21 4.54 -6.10
CA ALA A 338 -23.43 3.43 -7.00
C ALA A 338 -22.10 3.21 -7.75
N GLY A 339 -21.59 1.98 -7.78
CA GLY A 339 -20.68 1.60 -8.85
C GLY A 339 -21.48 1.84 -10.13
N ALA A 340 -21.19 2.91 -10.87
CA ALA A 340 -22.04 3.27 -11.98
C ALA A 340 -22.00 2.10 -12.97
N PRO A 341 -23.09 1.83 -13.73
CA PRO A 341 -22.96 1.10 -14.97
C PRO A 341 -22.09 1.96 -15.87
N HIS A 342 -20.78 1.80 -15.74
CA HIS A 342 -19.84 2.52 -16.56
C HIS A 342 -19.99 1.93 -17.96
N THR A 343 -20.61 2.69 -18.84
CA THR A 343 -20.23 2.67 -20.25
C THR A 343 -18.76 3.00 -20.27
N VAL A 344 -17.96 1.95 -20.24
CA VAL A 344 -16.54 1.99 -20.50
C VAL A 344 -16.38 2.59 -21.90
N THR A 345 -16.12 3.89 -21.97
CA THR A 345 -15.34 4.39 -23.10
C THR A 345 -13.91 4.01 -22.78
N ASP A 346 -13.57 2.75 -23.07
CA ASP A 346 -12.20 2.24 -23.11
C ASP A 346 -11.44 3.10 -24.12
N ALA A 347 -10.83 4.18 -23.64
CA ALA A 347 -9.67 4.68 -24.36
C ALA A 347 -8.56 3.65 -24.07
N PHE A 348 -8.42 2.69 -24.97
CA PHE A 348 -7.33 1.73 -24.98
C PHE A 348 -5.98 2.48 -25.02
N GLY A 349 -5.21 2.36 -23.93
CA GLY A 349 -3.92 3.02 -23.74
C GLY A 349 -4.00 4.51 -23.38
N LEU A 350 -2.84 5.10 -23.03
CA LEU A 350 -2.73 6.53 -22.73
C LEU A 350 -2.98 7.41 -23.97
N SER A 351 -3.42 8.65 -23.76
CA SER A 351 -3.77 9.60 -24.82
C SER A 351 -2.61 9.98 -25.76
N GLY A 352 -1.35 9.80 -25.33
CA GLY A 352 -0.14 10.03 -26.13
C GLY A 352 0.41 8.79 -26.84
N ARG A 353 -0.29 7.65 -26.78
CA ARG A 353 0.17 6.39 -27.33
C ARG A 353 0.27 6.43 -28.86
N HIS A 354 1.29 5.79 -29.40
CA HIS A 354 1.44 5.64 -30.84
C HIS A 354 0.28 4.81 -31.45
N PRO A 355 -0.31 5.22 -32.59
CA PRO A 355 -1.47 4.55 -33.19
C PRO A 355 -1.28 3.04 -33.46
N ASP A 356 -0.07 2.63 -33.79
CA ASP A 356 0.25 1.22 -34.10
C ASP A 356 0.30 0.30 -32.89
N VAL A 357 0.37 0.84 -31.67
CA VAL A 357 0.28 0.01 -30.46
C VAL A 357 -1.15 -0.56 -30.40
N LYS A 358 -1.29 -1.84 -30.05
CA LYS A 358 -2.59 -2.54 -30.03
C LYS A 358 -2.76 -3.31 -28.74
N GLN A 359 -4.01 -3.46 -28.31
CA GLN A 359 -4.33 -4.20 -27.09
C GLN A 359 -4.06 -5.67 -27.36
N THR A 360 -3.27 -6.29 -26.49
CA THR A 360 -3.05 -7.72 -26.52
C THR A 360 -4.22 -8.39 -25.80
N GLN A 361 -5.18 -8.89 -26.58
CA GLN A 361 -6.35 -9.58 -26.03
C GLN A 361 -5.95 -10.94 -25.45
N ILE A 362 -6.69 -11.38 -24.43
CA ILE A 362 -6.58 -12.74 -23.90
C ILE A 362 -6.96 -13.71 -25.02
N LEU A 363 -6.08 -14.67 -25.31
CA LEU A 363 -6.30 -15.66 -26.35
C LEU A 363 -7.38 -16.63 -25.87
N ALA A 364 -8.53 -16.68 -26.56
CA ALA A 364 -9.73 -17.46 -26.20
C ALA A 364 -9.54 -18.99 -26.16
N ALA A 365 -8.34 -19.49 -26.43
CA ALA A 365 -8.03 -20.91 -26.49
C ALA A 365 -6.54 -21.15 -26.18
N THR A 366 -6.17 -21.12 -24.90
CA THR A 366 -5.05 -21.92 -24.42
C THR A 366 -5.51 -22.66 -23.17
N PRO A 367 -5.61 -24.00 -23.17
CA PRO A 367 -5.77 -24.74 -21.93
C PRO A 367 -4.60 -24.32 -21.04
N ASP A 368 -4.89 -24.02 -19.78
CA ASP A 368 -3.96 -23.78 -18.67
C ASP A 368 -2.51 -24.10 -19.07
N LYS A 369 -1.80 -23.12 -19.64
CA LYS A 369 -0.33 -23.19 -19.67
C LYS A 369 0.14 -22.81 -18.27
N ALA A 370 -0.31 -23.58 -17.29
CA ALA A 370 0.29 -23.63 -15.98
C ALA A 370 1.69 -24.18 -16.22
N PHE A 371 2.69 -23.29 -16.19
CA PHE A 371 4.06 -23.75 -16.26
C PHE A 371 4.37 -24.48 -14.95
N THR A 372 4.85 -25.71 -15.02
CA THR A 372 4.99 -26.54 -13.82
C THR A 372 6.09 -26.01 -12.88
N ASP A 373 7.06 -25.30 -13.45
CA ASP A 373 8.25 -24.78 -12.78
C ASP A 373 8.07 -23.39 -12.16
N ILE A 374 6.89 -22.77 -12.28
CA ILE A 374 6.60 -21.47 -11.65
C ILE A 374 5.65 -21.55 -10.46
N SER A 375 5.20 -22.74 -10.07
CA SER A 375 4.16 -22.94 -9.05
C SER A 375 4.44 -22.24 -7.71
N ALA A 376 5.71 -22.18 -7.29
CA ALA A 376 6.16 -21.47 -6.08
C ALA A 376 7.00 -20.20 -6.39
N HIS A 377 7.04 -19.75 -7.64
CA HIS A 377 7.88 -18.64 -8.06
C HIS A 377 7.16 -17.30 -7.88
N LYS A 378 7.84 -16.28 -7.34
CA LYS A 378 7.25 -14.96 -7.02
C LYS A 378 6.58 -14.25 -8.20
N ASN A 379 7.06 -14.51 -9.42
CA ASN A 379 6.52 -13.91 -10.66
C ASN A 379 5.45 -14.78 -11.36
N LYS A 380 4.91 -15.82 -10.73
CA LYS A 380 3.94 -16.74 -11.34
C LYS A 380 2.76 -16.02 -12.00
N SER A 381 2.06 -15.16 -11.25
CA SER A 381 0.84 -14.49 -11.72
C SER A 381 1.07 -13.62 -12.95
N VAL A 382 2.16 -12.84 -12.96
CA VAL A 382 2.51 -12.00 -14.11
C VAL A 382 2.95 -12.82 -15.32
N ILE A 383 3.62 -13.95 -15.10
CA ILE A 383 4.00 -14.89 -16.17
C ILE A 383 2.72 -15.47 -16.82
N GLU A 384 1.77 -15.93 -16.03
CA GLU A 384 0.50 -16.48 -16.52
C GLU A 384 -0.34 -15.40 -17.24
N ALA A 385 -0.38 -14.18 -16.70
CA ALA A 385 -1.10 -13.05 -17.28
C ALA A 385 -0.55 -12.64 -18.66
N LEU A 386 0.77 -12.61 -18.83
CA LEU A 386 1.40 -12.31 -20.12
C LEU A 386 1.33 -13.51 -21.09
N ALA A 387 1.40 -14.74 -20.58
CA ALA A 387 1.31 -15.95 -21.40
C ALA A 387 -0.08 -16.14 -22.01
N SER A 388 -1.14 -15.87 -21.24
CA SER A 388 -2.54 -15.92 -21.71
C SER A 388 -2.85 -14.90 -22.81
N ARG A 389 -2.07 -13.82 -22.91
CA ARG A 389 -2.13 -12.80 -23.98
C ARG A 389 -1.19 -13.09 -25.15
N GLY A 390 -0.46 -14.22 -25.13
CA GLY A 390 0.51 -14.58 -26.16
C GLY A 390 1.79 -13.73 -26.19
N ILE A 391 1.98 -12.87 -25.20
CA ILE A 391 3.13 -11.96 -25.10
C ILE A 391 4.40 -12.74 -24.80
N ILE A 392 4.32 -13.66 -23.84
CA ILE A 392 5.42 -14.57 -23.50
C ILE A 392 5.04 -16.01 -23.79
N SER A 393 6.06 -16.88 -23.85
CA SER A 393 5.89 -18.29 -24.18
C SER A 393 6.90 -19.11 -23.39
N GLY A 394 6.50 -20.34 -23.01
CA GLY A 394 7.40 -21.29 -22.36
C GLY A 394 8.49 -21.82 -23.28
N MET A 395 9.42 -22.56 -22.70
CA MET A 395 10.63 -23.09 -23.36
C MET A 395 10.48 -24.54 -23.85
N GLY A 396 9.30 -25.15 -23.70
CA GLY A 396 9.07 -26.59 -23.92
C GLY A 396 8.71 -27.30 -22.61
N ASP A 397 8.22 -28.55 -22.69
CA ASP A 397 7.95 -29.44 -21.54
C ASP A 397 7.14 -28.81 -20.39
N ALA A 398 6.17 -27.95 -20.73
CA ALA A 398 5.39 -27.17 -19.76
C ALA A 398 6.23 -26.29 -18.80
N ALA A 399 7.45 -25.90 -19.18
CA ALA A 399 8.32 -25.04 -18.38
C ALA A 399 8.41 -23.61 -18.95
N PHE A 400 8.49 -22.62 -18.06
CA PHE A 400 8.79 -21.23 -18.41
C PHE A 400 10.26 -20.85 -18.22
N ALA A 401 10.94 -21.49 -17.27
CA ALA A 401 12.27 -21.23 -16.77
C ALA A 401 12.46 -19.79 -16.24
N PRO A 402 11.75 -19.40 -15.15
CA PRO A 402 11.72 -18.01 -14.69
C PRO A 402 13.09 -17.48 -14.24
N ASP A 403 13.96 -18.35 -13.73
CA ASP A 403 15.32 -18.01 -13.28
C ASP A 403 16.38 -18.02 -14.38
N LYS A 404 16.02 -18.40 -15.61
CA LYS A 404 16.95 -18.42 -16.74
C LYS A 404 17.12 -17.01 -17.30
N THR A 405 18.33 -16.69 -17.73
CA THR A 405 18.63 -15.47 -18.49
C THR A 405 18.04 -15.54 -19.91
N MET A 406 18.06 -14.40 -20.61
CA MET A 406 17.43 -14.27 -21.92
C MET A 406 18.32 -13.52 -22.90
N THR A 407 18.18 -13.78 -24.20
CA THR A 407 18.93 -13.06 -25.23
C THR A 407 18.27 -11.72 -25.58
N ARG A 408 19.07 -10.82 -26.15
CA ARG A 408 18.59 -9.53 -26.68
C ARG A 408 17.50 -9.74 -27.75
N ALA A 409 17.66 -10.73 -28.63
CA ALA A 409 16.68 -11.08 -29.66
C ALA A 409 15.34 -11.56 -29.08
N GLU A 410 15.40 -12.43 -28.06
CA GLU A 410 14.21 -12.88 -27.33
C GLU A 410 13.49 -11.69 -26.69
N PHE A 411 14.23 -10.74 -26.10
CA PHE A 411 13.61 -9.62 -25.42
C PHE A 411 12.94 -8.65 -26.38
N ALA A 412 13.62 -8.28 -27.47
CA ALA A 412 13.02 -7.44 -28.51
C ALA A 412 11.73 -8.05 -29.05
N SER A 413 11.70 -9.38 -29.22
CA SER A 413 10.52 -10.09 -29.70
C SER A 413 9.35 -10.05 -28.72
N ILE A 414 9.61 -10.13 -27.42
CA ILE A 414 8.56 -10.01 -26.40
C ILE A 414 8.06 -8.58 -26.28
N VAL A 415 8.94 -7.56 -26.35
CA VAL A 415 8.54 -6.15 -26.31
C VAL A 415 7.68 -5.77 -27.51
N VAL A 416 8.02 -6.23 -28.71
CA VAL A 416 7.20 -5.97 -29.91
C VAL A 416 5.83 -6.64 -29.80
N ARG A 417 5.77 -7.87 -29.26
CA ARG A 417 4.50 -8.57 -29.00
C ARG A 417 3.67 -7.90 -27.91
N SER A 418 4.28 -7.42 -26.83
CA SER A 418 3.58 -6.78 -25.72
C SER A 418 2.82 -5.53 -26.17
N LEU A 419 3.37 -4.81 -27.16
CA LEU A 419 2.77 -3.63 -27.76
C LEU A 419 1.81 -3.95 -28.93
N GLY A 420 1.61 -5.23 -29.28
CA GLY A 420 0.77 -5.64 -30.39
C GLY A 420 1.25 -5.13 -31.76
N LEU A 421 2.53 -4.79 -31.88
CA LEU A 421 3.13 -4.27 -33.10
C LEU A 421 3.27 -5.39 -34.14
N THR A 422 3.07 -5.04 -35.41
CA THR A 422 3.19 -6.00 -36.52
C THR A 422 4.65 -6.10 -36.96
N PRO A 423 5.28 -7.29 -36.91
CA PRO A 423 6.67 -7.45 -37.33
C PRO A 423 6.87 -7.07 -38.81
N GLN A 424 7.77 -6.13 -39.06
CA GLN A 424 8.16 -5.67 -40.39
C GLN A 424 9.16 -6.63 -41.04
N SER A 425 9.15 -6.71 -42.37
CA SER A 425 10.15 -7.47 -43.13
C SER A 425 11.42 -6.66 -43.37
N GLY A 426 12.59 -7.32 -43.37
CA GLY A 426 13.88 -6.69 -43.64
C GLY A 426 14.86 -6.76 -42.46
N THR A 427 16.09 -6.30 -42.68
CA THR A 427 17.16 -6.29 -41.68
C THR A 427 17.79 -4.90 -41.59
N VAL A 428 17.82 -4.34 -40.38
CA VAL A 428 18.47 -3.05 -40.10
C VAL A 428 19.94 -3.23 -39.69
N PHE A 429 20.29 -4.41 -39.17
CA PHE A 429 21.61 -4.73 -38.65
C PHE A 429 22.31 -5.80 -39.50
N THR A 430 23.64 -5.71 -39.62
CA THR A 430 24.48 -6.55 -40.48
C THR A 430 24.70 -7.95 -39.95
N ASP A 431 24.53 -8.16 -38.64
CA ASP A 431 24.66 -9.45 -37.96
C ASP A 431 23.33 -10.20 -37.78
N ILE A 432 22.28 -9.76 -38.49
CA ILE A 432 20.96 -10.41 -38.49
C ILE A 432 20.64 -10.85 -39.92
N PRO A 433 20.66 -12.16 -40.23
CA PRO A 433 20.15 -12.68 -41.49
C PRO A 433 18.65 -12.39 -41.65
N SER A 434 18.20 -12.06 -42.86
CA SER A 434 16.78 -11.76 -43.12
C SER A 434 15.85 -12.96 -42.91
N SER A 435 16.39 -14.17 -42.91
CA SER A 435 15.69 -15.42 -42.62
C SER A 435 15.61 -15.76 -41.12
N ALA A 436 16.27 -15.00 -40.25
CA ALA A 436 16.25 -15.28 -38.81
C ALA A 436 14.85 -15.00 -38.23
N TRP A 437 14.37 -15.86 -37.34
CA TRP A 437 13.03 -15.76 -36.75
C TRP A 437 12.78 -14.43 -36.02
N HIS A 438 13.84 -13.85 -35.44
CA HIS A 438 13.82 -12.59 -34.72
C HIS A 438 14.05 -11.37 -35.62
N ALA A 439 14.36 -11.54 -36.91
CA ALA A 439 14.74 -10.45 -37.81
C ALA A 439 13.64 -9.39 -37.89
N GLY A 440 12.39 -9.81 -38.09
CA GLY A 440 11.29 -8.86 -38.20
C GLY A 440 10.96 -8.15 -36.89
N TYR A 441 11.09 -8.82 -35.75
CA TYR A 441 10.89 -8.21 -34.43
C TYR A 441 11.96 -7.16 -34.14
N ILE A 442 13.23 -7.48 -34.35
CA ILE A 442 14.32 -6.53 -34.07
C ILE A 442 14.25 -5.33 -35.03
N SER A 443 13.96 -5.55 -36.31
CA SER A 443 13.77 -4.45 -37.28
C SER A 443 12.62 -3.54 -36.87
N THR A 444 11.52 -4.10 -36.37
CA THR A 444 10.37 -3.33 -35.84
C THR A 444 10.74 -2.55 -34.59
N ALA A 445 11.40 -3.20 -33.62
CA ALA A 445 11.85 -2.53 -32.40
C ALA A 445 12.79 -1.37 -32.72
N ALA A 446 13.67 -1.53 -33.72
CA ALA A 446 14.58 -0.48 -34.17
C ALA A 446 13.82 0.67 -34.85
N SER A 447 12.80 0.38 -35.69
CA SER A 447 12.02 1.42 -36.39
C SER A 447 11.22 2.31 -35.43
N TYR A 448 10.78 1.77 -34.29
CA TYR A 448 10.09 2.53 -33.25
C TYR A 448 11.04 3.12 -32.18
N GLY A 449 12.36 2.96 -32.33
CA GLY A 449 13.34 3.46 -31.37
C GLY A 449 13.33 2.77 -30.01
N ILE A 450 12.78 1.54 -29.94
CA ILE A 450 12.77 0.71 -28.72
C ILE A 450 14.16 0.12 -28.47
N VAL A 451 14.89 -0.21 -29.54
CA VAL A 451 16.26 -0.75 -29.44
C VAL A 451 17.25 0.09 -30.22
N SER A 452 18.47 0.11 -29.71
CA SER A 452 19.66 0.57 -30.41
C SER A 452 20.64 -0.61 -30.55
N GLY A 453 21.33 -0.66 -31.68
CA GLY A 453 22.40 -1.64 -31.89
C GLY A 453 23.59 -1.40 -30.97
N VAL A 454 24.55 -2.32 -30.98
CA VAL A 454 25.80 -2.24 -30.20
C VAL A 454 26.92 -1.47 -30.92
N GLY A 455 26.58 -0.77 -32.00
CA GLY A 455 27.53 -0.02 -32.85
C GLY A 455 27.95 -0.78 -34.12
N ASN A 456 28.62 -0.09 -35.05
CA ASN A 456 29.10 -0.64 -36.33
C ASN A 456 28.04 -1.38 -37.17
N GLY A 457 26.77 -0.96 -37.06
CA GLY A 457 25.66 -1.60 -37.75
C GLY A 457 25.26 -2.97 -37.19
N ARG A 458 25.71 -3.35 -35.98
CA ARG A 458 25.39 -4.63 -35.32
C ARG A 458 24.36 -4.49 -34.20
N TYR A 459 23.62 -5.56 -33.92
CA TYR A 459 22.66 -5.64 -32.81
C TYR A 459 23.07 -6.58 -31.67
N ASP A 460 23.86 -7.61 -31.99
CA ASP A 460 24.21 -8.72 -31.09
C ASP A 460 22.99 -9.52 -30.58
N PRO A 461 22.26 -10.24 -31.46
CA PRO A 461 21.00 -10.90 -31.10
C PRO A 461 21.14 -12.00 -30.04
N GLU A 462 22.27 -12.71 -30.01
CA GLU A 462 22.55 -13.81 -29.07
C GLU A 462 23.17 -13.34 -27.75
N GLY A 463 23.51 -12.05 -27.63
CA GLY A 463 24.03 -11.47 -26.40
C GLY A 463 23.01 -11.62 -25.27
N THR A 464 23.48 -11.99 -24.08
CA THR A 464 22.63 -12.01 -22.88
C THR A 464 22.33 -10.58 -22.45
N ILE A 465 21.05 -10.28 -22.23
CA ILE A 465 20.64 -8.92 -21.89
C ILE A 465 20.87 -8.61 -20.41
N THR A 466 21.47 -7.46 -20.15
CA THR A 466 21.69 -6.93 -18.79
C THR A 466 20.47 -6.14 -18.30
N ARG A 467 20.36 -5.97 -16.98
CA ARG A 467 19.26 -5.24 -16.36
C ARG A 467 19.16 -3.79 -16.84
N GLN A 468 20.29 -3.09 -17.02
CA GLN A 468 20.27 -1.72 -17.54
C GLN A 468 19.86 -1.62 -19.01
N GLU A 469 20.24 -2.61 -19.84
CA GLU A 469 19.77 -2.68 -21.24
C GLU A 469 18.28 -2.97 -21.31
N ALA A 470 17.78 -3.82 -20.40
CA ALA A 470 16.35 -4.10 -20.31
C ALA A 470 15.57 -2.84 -19.94
N ALA A 471 16.03 -2.06 -18.96
CA ALA A 471 15.42 -0.79 -18.58
C ALA A 471 15.36 0.22 -19.75
N VAL A 472 16.41 0.30 -20.57
CA VAL A 472 16.42 1.17 -21.77
C VAL A 472 15.36 0.73 -22.78
N MET A 473 15.27 -0.56 -23.06
CA MET A 473 14.27 -1.07 -24.01
C MET A 473 12.83 -0.88 -23.50
N VAL A 474 12.58 -1.13 -22.20
CA VAL A 474 11.26 -0.90 -21.59
C VAL A 474 10.90 0.58 -21.58
N THR A 475 11.86 1.48 -21.35
CA THR A 475 11.65 2.93 -21.42
C THR A 475 11.28 3.37 -22.84
N GLY A 476 11.92 2.79 -23.87
CA GLY A 476 11.55 3.01 -25.27
C GLY A 476 10.12 2.55 -25.58
N ALA A 477 9.73 1.38 -25.07
CA ALA A 477 8.37 0.87 -25.20
C ALA A 477 7.34 1.74 -24.46
N ALA A 478 7.63 2.15 -23.22
CA ALA A 478 6.79 3.01 -22.39
C ALA A 478 6.53 4.36 -23.07
N LYS A 479 7.56 4.95 -23.70
CA LYS A 479 7.41 6.17 -24.50
C LYS A 479 6.43 5.98 -25.65
N LEU A 480 6.51 4.85 -26.36
CA LEU A 480 5.55 4.53 -27.43
C LEU A 480 4.13 4.35 -26.89
N CYS A 481 4.00 3.96 -25.63
CA CYS A 481 2.73 3.86 -24.91
C CYS A 481 2.15 5.20 -24.44
N GLY A 482 2.87 6.31 -24.64
CA GLY A 482 2.44 7.65 -24.20
C GLY A 482 2.83 8.00 -22.76
N MET A 483 3.74 7.25 -22.14
CA MET A 483 4.28 7.57 -20.82
C MET A 483 5.34 8.68 -20.96
N ASP A 484 5.29 9.68 -20.07
CA ASP A 484 6.32 10.72 -20.01
C ASP A 484 7.58 10.17 -19.34
N ASN A 485 8.68 10.13 -20.09
CA ASN A 485 9.97 9.62 -19.64
C ASN A 485 11.02 10.72 -19.47
N GLN A 486 10.62 11.99 -19.46
CA GLN A 486 11.53 13.12 -19.28
C GLN A 486 11.83 13.34 -17.80
N LEU A 487 13.07 13.02 -17.40
CA LEU A 487 13.59 13.30 -16.07
C LEU A 487 14.73 14.33 -16.15
N SER A 488 14.75 15.27 -15.21
CA SER A 488 15.87 16.19 -15.07
C SER A 488 17.10 15.45 -14.53
N SER A 489 18.31 15.94 -14.82
CA SER A 489 19.55 15.34 -14.30
C SER A 489 19.60 15.32 -12.77
N ALA A 490 18.90 16.24 -12.09
CA ALA A 490 18.77 16.21 -10.64
C ALA A 490 17.87 15.06 -10.20
N ALA A 491 16.69 14.91 -10.79
CA ALA A 491 15.76 13.82 -10.48
C ALA A 491 16.37 12.44 -10.74
N ILE A 492 17.12 12.27 -11.84
CA ILE A 492 17.83 11.02 -12.15
C ILE A 492 18.79 10.66 -11.02
N ARG A 493 19.61 11.61 -10.57
CA ARG A 493 20.54 11.38 -9.46
C ARG A 493 19.82 11.06 -8.16
N ASP A 494 18.80 11.84 -7.81
CA ASP A 494 18.08 11.67 -6.55
C ASP A 494 17.39 10.30 -6.48
N ILE A 495 16.77 9.85 -7.57
CA ILE A 495 16.13 8.54 -7.66
C ILE A 495 17.18 7.43 -7.58
N LEU A 496 18.32 7.55 -8.27
CA LEU A 496 19.30 6.48 -8.32
C LEU A 496 20.19 6.42 -7.07
N ALA A 497 20.41 7.53 -6.37
CA ALA A 497 21.29 7.60 -5.20
C ALA A 497 20.81 6.76 -4.00
N GLN A 498 19.57 6.25 -4.03
CA GLN A 498 19.08 5.32 -3.02
C GLN A 498 19.70 3.92 -3.13
N PHE A 499 20.24 3.55 -4.30
CA PHE A 499 20.86 2.25 -4.54
C PHE A 499 22.38 2.36 -4.38
N SER A 500 23.03 1.43 -3.68
CA SER A 500 24.45 1.54 -3.36
C SER A 500 25.39 1.47 -4.56
N ASP A 501 24.95 0.83 -5.64
CA ASP A 501 25.73 0.53 -6.85
C ASP A 501 25.33 1.40 -8.05
N TYR A 502 24.58 2.49 -7.85
CA TYR A 502 24.07 3.30 -8.95
C TYR A 502 25.16 3.90 -9.86
N VAL A 503 26.37 4.06 -9.33
CA VAL A 503 27.55 4.55 -10.06
C VAL A 503 28.08 3.54 -11.08
N ASP A 504 27.70 2.27 -10.98
CA ASP A 504 28.07 1.21 -11.93
C ASP A 504 27.15 1.21 -13.17
N ALA A 505 26.04 1.95 -13.12
CA ALA A 505 25.14 2.12 -14.26
C ALA A 505 25.77 3.05 -15.29
N ALA A 506 25.76 2.61 -16.55
CA ALA A 506 26.29 3.42 -17.64
C ALA A 506 25.49 4.72 -17.82
N ASP A 507 26.15 5.83 -18.16
CA ASP A 507 25.53 7.16 -18.32
C ASP A 507 24.29 7.13 -19.24
N TRP A 508 24.35 6.34 -20.31
CA TRP A 508 23.24 6.19 -21.27
C TRP A 508 22.03 5.42 -20.71
N ALA A 509 22.20 4.65 -19.65
CA ALA A 509 21.15 3.85 -19.03
C ALA A 509 20.52 4.52 -17.80
N GLN A 510 21.24 5.41 -17.11
CA GLN A 510 20.81 6.03 -15.86
C GLN A 510 19.41 6.65 -15.94
N GLY A 511 19.12 7.42 -17.00
CA GLY A 511 17.79 8.01 -17.17
C GLY A 511 16.66 6.98 -17.30
N SER A 512 16.93 5.85 -17.96
CA SER A 512 15.96 4.76 -18.14
C SER A 512 15.77 3.95 -16.87
N LEU A 513 16.85 3.69 -16.12
CA LEU A 513 16.79 3.07 -14.80
C LEU A 513 15.97 3.93 -13.83
N ALA A 514 16.26 5.23 -13.75
CA ALA A 514 15.55 6.17 -12.90
C ALA A 514 14.05 6.22 -13.25
N PHE A 515 13.72 6.27 -14.55
CA PHE A 515 12.34 6.19 -15.01
C PHE A 515 11.67 4.88 -14.58
N CYS A 516 12.32 3.74 -14.77
CA CYS A 516 11.74 2.45 -14.42
C CYS A 516 11.47 2.32 -12.91
N TYR A 517 12.37 2.81 -12.05
CA TYR A 517 12.12 2.84 -10.61
C TYR A 517 11.00 3.81 -10.24
N GLN A 518 11.02 5.03 -10.78
CA GLN A 518 9.97 6.03 -10.50
C GLN A 518 8.56 5.53 -10.85
N GLN A 519 8.43 4.80 -11.96
CA GLN A 519 7.15 4.28 -12.44
C GLN A 519 6.78 2.91 -11.84
N ASN A 520 7.55 2.42 -10.86
CA ASN A 520 7.40 1.07 -10.27
C ASN A 520 7.44 -0.05 -11.31
N ILE A 521 8.14 0.16 -12.42
CA ILE A 521 8.47 -0.88 -13.40
C ILE A 521 9.57 -1.78 -12.84
N LEU A 522 10.52 -1.19 -12.11
CA LEU A 522 11.47 -1.86 -11.24
C LEU A 522 11.11 -1.58 -9.78
N ASP A 523 11.45 -2.50 -8.88
CA ASP A 523 11.07 -2.46 -7.46
C ASP A 523 11.96 -1.48 -6.68
N GLN A 524 11.38 -0.46 -6.06
CA GLN A 524 12.12 0.53 -5.28
C GLN A 524 12.66 -0.02 -3.95
N SER A 525 12.22 -1.21 -3.52
CA SER A 525 12.72 -1.85 -2.30
C SER A 525 14.04 -2.61 -2.51
N ASP A 526 14.52 -2.72 -3.76
CA ASP A 526 15.82 -3.30 -4.05
C ASP A 526 16.95 -2.46 -3.40
N LEU A 527 17.94 -3.11 -2.80
CA LEU A 527 19.10 -2.43 -2.19
C LEU A 527 20.14 -2.00 -3.24
N GLU A 528 20.19 -2.72 -4.36
CA GLU A 528 21.15 -2.56 -5.46
C GLU A 528 20.41 -2.66 -6.80
N ILE A 529 20.84 -1.86 -7.77
CA ILE A 529 20.34 -1.89 -9.14
C ILE A 529 20.82 -3.16 -9.84
N MET A 530 22.06 -3.58 -9.64
CA MET A 530 22.76 -4.63 -10.38
C MET A 530 22.74 -4.39 -11.89
N PRO A 531 23.23 -3.23 -12.39
CA PRO A 531 22.97 -2.75 -13.75
C PRO A 531 23.58 -3.64 -14.83
N MET A 532 24.71 -4.29 -14.53
CA MET A 532 25.45 -5.17 -15.46
C MET A 532 25.04 -6.64 -15.32
N GLU A 533 24.21 -7.00 -14.35
CA GLU A 533 23.77 -8.38 -14.20
C GLU A 533 22.79 -8.79 -15.30
N ALA A 534 22.87 -10.06 -15.68
CA ALA A 534 21.95 -10.64 -16.64
C ALA A 534 20.55 -10.74 -16.01
N ILE A 535 19.56 -10.12 -16.64
CA ILE A 535 18.19 -10.13 -16.12
C ILE A 535 17.51 -11.46 -16.45
N LYS A 536 16.74 -11.98 -15.49
CA LYS A 536 16.05 -13.27 -15.62
C LYS A 536 14.69 -13.11 -16.29
N ARG A 537 14.21 -14.19 -16.91
CA ARG A 537 12.91 -14.22 -17.63
C ARG A 537 11.72 -13.84 -16.75
N GLY A 538 11.71 -14.23 -15.48
CA GLY A 538 10.66 -13.87 -14.52
C GLY A 538 10.65 -12.38 -14.19
N GLU A 539 11.83 -11.77 -14.04
CA GLU A 539 11.98 -10.33 -13.79
C GLU A 539 11.55 -9.51 -15.01
N ILE A 540 11.90 -9.98 -16.21
CA ILE A 540 11.44 -9.37 -17.48
C ILE A 540 9.92 -9.42 -17.60
N ALA A 541 9.30 -10.55 -17.25
CA ALA A 541 7.85 -10.68 -17.24
C ALA A 541 7.22 -9.65 -16.28
N GLN A 542 7.81 -9.47 -15.09
CA GLN A 542 7.36 -8.46 -14.13
C GLN A 542 7.49 -7.03 -14.69
N MET A 543 8.65 -6.67 -15.24
CA MET A 543 8.88 -5.34 -15.80
C MET A 543 7.88 -5.01 -16.91
N LEU A 544 7.63 -5.95 -17.82
CA LEU A 544 6.69 -5.76 -18.91
C LEU A 544 5.25 -5.67 -18.40
N PHE A 545 4.86 -6.53 -17.47
CA PHE A 545 3.54 -6.46 -16.86
C PHE A 545 3.31 -5.10 -16.21
N ASN A 546 4.24 -4.64 -15.38
CA ASN A 546 4.15 -3.34 -14.72
C ASN A 546 4.06 -2.19 -15.73
N MET A 547 4.90 -2.20 -16.77
CA MET A 547 4.85 -1.17 -17.83
C MET A 547 3.51 -1.16 -18.56
N LEU A 548 2.99 -2.33 -18.97
CA LEU A 548 1.70 -2.41 -19.67
C LEU A 548 0.53 -1.98 -18.79
N THR A 549 0.58 -2.26 -17.48
CA THR A 549 -0.39 -1.76 -16.49
C THR A 549 -0.35 -0.23 -16.43
N GLN A 550 0.83 0.37 -16.25
CA GLN A 550 0.97 1.84 -16.23
C GLN A 550 0.52 2.49 -17.54
N ALA A 551 0.71 1.80 -18.66
CA ALA A 551 0.31 2.22 -19.99
C ALA A 551 -1.18 1.99 -20.30
N LYS A 552 -1.95 1.35 -19.42
CA LYS A 552 -3.36 0.97 -19.62
C LYS A 552 -3.58 0.08 -20.85
N LEU A 553 -2.72 -0.93 -21.00
CA LEU A 553 -2.74 -1.87 -22.14
C LEU A 553 -3.16 -3.30 -21.77
N LEU A 554 -3.42 -3.59 -20.48
CA LEU A 554 -3.80 -4.93 -19.98
C LEU A 554 -5.29 -5.14 -19.76
#